data_AF-A0A944Z8G0-F1
#
_entry.id   AF-A0A944Z8G0-F1
#
_cell.length_a   1.000
_cell.length_b   1.000
_cell.length_c   1.000
_cell.angle_alpha   90.00
_cell.angle_beta   90.00
_cell.angle_gamma   90.00
#
_symmetry.space_group_name_H-M   'P 1'
#
loop_
_entity.id
_entity.type
_entity.pdbx_description
1 polymer ?
#
loop_
_entity_poly.entity_id
_entity_poly.type
_entity_poly.pdbx_seq_one_letter_code
_entity_poly.pdbx_strand_id
1 'polypeptide(L)'
;MDLENAIKIVKEYGNILREQPIKNVQGRLMSLLPNDKETIKEAIKVELMYAGTAEPKDEKVFRTLQLGFLQLASFLPDHKVVPTFNVGNALESDDVCHNYFKYLDRSEKVSNHILEQTSVLVDELDKFCQDNGL
;
A
#
# COMPACT_ATOMS: atom_id res chain seq x y z
N MET A 1 -1.83 -21.33 2.53
CA MET A 1 -0.88 -20.82 3.54
C MET A 1 -1.47 -21.10 4.92
N ASP A 2 -0.67 -21.54 5.88
CA ASP A 2 -1.13 -21.72 7.27
C ASP A 2 -1.20 -20.36 8.00
N LEU A 3 -1.99 -20.32 9.08
CA LEU A 3 -2.27 -19.08 9.81
C LEU A 3 -1.02 -18.49 10.48
N GLU A 4 -0.11 -19.32 11.01
CA GLU A 4 1.09 -18.84 11.70
C GLU A 4 2.03 -18.14 10.72
N ASN A 5 2.22 -18.72 9.54
CA ASN A 5 3.02 -18.11 8.48
C ASN A 5 2.36 -16.83 7.93
N ALA A 6 1.03 -16.81 7.78
CA ALA A 6 0.30 -15.60 7.39
C ALA A 6 0.54 -14.45 8.38
N ILE A 7 0.37 -14.72 9.69
CA ILE A 7 0.62 -13.78 10.78
C ILE A 7 2.03 -13.21 10.73
N LYS A 8 3.03 -14.05 10.43
CA LYS A 8 4.41 -13.61 10.30
C LYS A 8 4.58 -12.63 9.14
N ILE A 9 4.07 -12.98 7.95
CA ILE A 9 4.19 -12.16 6.74
C ILE A 9 3.50 -10.80 6.93
N VAL A 10 2.28 -10.77 7.48
CA VAL A 10 1.55 -9.52 7.71
C VAL A 10 2.24 -8.65 8.74
N LYS A 11 2.83 -9.22 9.81
CA LYS A 11 3.62 -8.46 10.78
C LYS A 11 4.86 -7.84 10.16
N GLU A 12 5.61 -8.60 9.36
CA GLU A 12 6.78 -8.08 8.64
C GLU A 12 6.38 -6.94 7.69
N TYR A 13 5.30 -7.11 6.93
CA TYR A 13 4.76 -6.07 6.07
C TYR A 13 4.29 -4.84 6.87
N GLY A 14 3.61 -5.04 8.00
CA GLY A 14 3.15 -3.97 8.88
C GLY A 14 4.30 -3.13 9.45
N ASN A 15 5.46 -3.74 9.71
CA ASN A 15 6.66 -3.01 10.11
C ASN A 15 7.13 -2.06 9.00
N ILE A 16 7.12 -2.49 7.73
CA ILE A 16 7.47 -1.63 6.59
C ILE A 16 6.50 -0.45 6.48
N LEU A 17 5.20 -0.69 6.62
CA LEU A 17 4.20 0.38 6.59
C LEU A 17 4.40 1.42 7.71
N ARG A 18 4.84 0.98 8.89
CA ARG A 18 5.14 1.84 10.03
C ARG A 18 6.40 2.66 9.83
N GLU A 19 7.46 2.04 9.30
CA GLU A 19 8.77 2.68 9.08
C GLU A 19 8.76 3.64 7.88
N GLN A 20 7.90 3.37 6.89
CA GLN A 20 7.73 4.18 5.69
C GLN A 20 6.28 4.71 5.62
N PRO A 21 5.94 5.69 6.49
CA PRO A 21 4.59 6.24 6.57
C PRO A 21 4.16 6.91 5.26
N ILE A 22 2.84 7.08 5.13
CA ILE A 22 2.13 7.38 3.88
C ILE A 22 2.76 8.56 3.12
N LYS A 23 3.33 8.24 1.95
CA LYS A 23 3.64 9.20 0.87
C LYS A 23 3.06 8.68 -0.44
N ASN A 24 1.75 8.44 -0.46
CA ASN A 24 1.05 7.86 -1.63
C ASN A 24 1.30 8.63 -2.93
N VAL A 25 1.54 9.95 -2.86
CA VAL A 25 1.86 10.78 -4.03
C VAL A 25 3.19 10.41 -4.72
N GLN A 26 4.09 9.71 -4.03
CA GLN A 26 5.39 9.27 -4.53
C GLN A 26 5.47 7.75 -4.73
N GLY A 27 4.59 7.00 -4.05
CA GLY A 27 4.68 5.55 -3.93
C GLY A 27 5.79 5.10 -2.97
N ARG A 28 5.91 3.78 -2.83
CA ARG A 28 6.94 3.08 -2.05
C ARG A 28 7.71 2.15 -2.97
N LEU A 29 8.99 1.94 -2.67
CA LEU A 29 9.83 1.00 -3.43
C LEU A 29 9.31 -0.43 -3.23
N MET A 30 9.11 -1.17 -4.32
CA MET A 30 8.70 -2.58 -4.29
C MET A 30 9.73 -3.43 -3.55
N SER A 31 11.02 -3.09 -3.67
CA SER A 31 12.12 -3.79 -3.01
C SER A 31 12.08 -3.73 -1.47
N LEU A 32 11.27 -2.86 -0.88
CA LEU A 32 11.06 -2.82 0.57
C LEU A 32 10.11 -3.92 1.06
N LEU A 33 9.36 -4.56 0.17
CA LEU A 33 8.45 -5.62 0.58
C LEU A 33 9.24 -6.86 1.01
N PRO A 34 8.87 -7.49 2.14
CA PRO A 34 9.54 -8.70 2.61
C PRO A 34 9.23 -9.92 1.71
N ASN A 35 8.11 -9.87 0.98
CA ASN A 35 7.62 -10.89 0.07
C ASN A 35 6.98 -10.23 -1.15
N ASP A 36 6.71 -10.98 -2.22
CA ASP A 36 5.97 -10.44 -3.36
C ASP A 36 4.52 -10.06 -2.97
N LYS A 37 3.89 -9.19 -3.77
CA LYS A 37 2.55 -8.67 -3.48
C LYS A 37 1.49 -9.76 -3.36
N GLU A 38 1.54 -10.80 -4.20
CA GLU A 38 0.54 -11.86 -4.17
C GLU A 38 0.64 -12.67 -2.88
N THR A 39 1.87 -13.00 -2.46
CA THR A 39 2.11 -13.66 -1.18
C THR A 39 1.59 -12.85 0.00
N ILE A 40 1.80 -11.52 0.01
CA ILE A 40 1.28 -10.65 1.07
C ILE A 40 -0.25 -10.56 1.02
N LYS A 41 -0.84 -10.45 -0.17
CA LYS A 41 -2.30 -10.44 -0.34
C LYS A 41 -2.93 -11.71 0.23
N GLU A 42 -2.38 -12.87 -0.10
CA GLU A 42 -2.87 -14.16 0.41
C GLU A 42 -2.70 -14.28 1.93
N ALA A 43 -1.58 -13.80 2.50
CA ALA A 43 -1.40 -13.75 3.95
C ALA A 43 -2.47 -12.88 4.64
N ILE A 44 -2.75 -11.69 4.10
CA ILE A 44 -3.78 -10.80 4.64
C ILE A 44 -5.18 -11.43 4.52
N LYS A 45 -5.50 -12.09 3.39
CA LYS A 45 -6.78 -12.80 3.19
C LYS A 45 -6.98 -13.92 4.23
N VAL A 46 -5.93 -14.69 4.53
CA VAL A 46 -5.98 -15.73 5.57
C VAL A 46 -6.26 -15.12 6.94
N GLU A 47 -5.60 -14.02 7.29
CA GLU A 47 -5.89 -13.33 8.56
C GLU A 47 -7.27 -12.68 8.59
N LEU A 48 -7.76 -12.14 7.47
CA LEU A 48 -9.11 -11.60 7.37
C LEU A 48 -10.16 -12.69 7.62
N MET A 49 -9.97 -13.89 7.07
CA MET A 49 -10.83 -15.03 7.37
C MET A 49 -10.85 -15.35 8.86
N TYR A 50 -9.67 -15.43 9.46
CA TYR A 50 -9.55 -15.74 10.89
C TYR A 50 -10.19 -14.65 11.76
N ALA A 51 -9.89 -13.38 11.50
CA ALA A 51 -10.41 -12.25 12.25
C ALA A 51 -11.92 -12.04 12.05
N GLY A 52 -12.43 -12.32 10.85
CA GLY A 52 -13.85 -12.15 10.51
C GLY A 52 -14.76 -13.29 10.99
N THR A 53 -14.20 -14.48 11.22
CA THR A 53 -14.95 -15.64 11.74
C THR A 53 -14.79 -15.85 13.25
N ALA A 54 -13.89 -15.12 13.91
CA ALA A 54 -13.70 -15.18 15.36
C ALA A 54 -14.87 -14.54 16.13
N GLU A 55 -15.26 -15.14 17.26
CA GLU A 55 -16.21 -14.59 18.21
C GLU A 55 -15.52 -14.28 19.55
N PRO A 56 -15.47 -13.01 20.02
CA PRO A 56 -15.96 -11.81 19.36
C PRO A 56 -15.04 -11.33 18.21
N LYS A 57 -15.65 -10.73 17.17
CA LYS A 57 -14.93 -10.15 16.04
C LYS A 57 -14.15 -8.91 16.47
N ASP A 58 -12.84 -8.89 16.22
CA ASP A 58 -12.01 -7.69 16.40
C ASP A 58 -12.13 -6.79 15.16
N GLU A 59 -13.13 -5.93 15.17
CA GLU A 59 -13.40 -4.95 14.10
C GLU A 59 -12.22 -4.03 13.79
N LYS A 60 -11.39 -3.73 14.80
CA LYS A 60 -10.22 -2.87 14.61
C LYS A 60 -9.15 -3.59 13.81
N VAL A 61 -8.84 -4.83 14.18
CA VAL A 61 -7.89 -5.66 13.43
C VAL A 61 -8.41 -5.91 12.02
N PHE A 62 -9.68 -6.27 11.88
CA PHE A 62 -10.30 -6.52 10.58
C PHE A 62 -10.16 -5.32 9.62
N ARG A 63 -10.54 -4.11 10.06
CA ARG A 63 -10.38 -2.89 9.25
C ARG A 63 -8.91 -2.55 8.99
N THR A 64 -8.02 -2.81 9.94
CA THR A 64 -6.58 -2.59 9.77
C THR A 64 -6.02 -3.49 8.67
N LEU A 65 -6.43 -4.75 8.62
CA LEU A 65 -6.05 -5.69 7.57
C LEU A 65 -6.59 -5.26 6.21
N GLN A 66 -7.85 -4.83 6.12
CA GLN A 66 -8.42 -4.28 4.88
C GLN A 66 -7.62 -3.07 4.39
N LEU A 67 -7.32 -2.11 5.26
CA LEU A 67 -6.47 -0.97 4.90
C LEU A 67 -5.07 -1.40 4.47
N GLY A 68 -4.45 -2.36 5.17
CA GLY A 68 -3.16 -2.92 4.83
C GLY A 68 -3.15 -3.56 3.43
N PHE A 69 -4.22 -4.25 3.06
CA PHE A 69 -4.41 -4.81 1.73
C PHE A 69 -4.38 -3.72 0.66
N LEU A 70 -5.17 -2.65 0.85
CA LEU A 70 -5.24 -1.53 -0.10
C LEU A 70 -3.92 -0.75 -0.20
N GLN A 71 -3.14 -0.67 0.89
CA GLN A 71 -1.83 -0.01 0.88
C GLN A 71 -0.81 -0.67 -0.07
N LEU A 72 -1.02 -1.92 -0.48
CA LEU A 72 -0.18 -2.58 -1.49
C LEU A 72 -0.20 -1.87 -2.84
N ALA A 73 -1.25 -1.11 -3.16
CA ALA A 73 -1.32 -0.28 -4.36
C ALA A 73 -0.18 0.76 -4.42
N SER A 74 0.28 1.23 -3.26
CA SER A 74 1.34 2.25 -3.17
C SER A 74 2.74 1.72 -3.50
N PHE A 75 2.96 0.40 -3.51
CA PHE A 75 4.27 -0.18 -3.81
C PHE A 75 4.47 -0.29 -5.32
N LEU A 76 5.49 0.39 -5.85
CA LEU A 76 5.75 0.53 -7.27
C LEU A 76 7.13 -0.01 -7.61
N PRO A 77 7.36 -0.45 -8.86
CA PRO A 77 8.71 -0.75 -9.32
C PRO A 77 9.65 0.42 -8.98
N ASP A 78 10.82 0.11 -8.42
CA ASP A 78 11.68 1.12 -7.79
C ASP A 78 12.02 2.31 -8.71
N HIS A 79 12.22 2.05 -10.00
CA HIS A 79 12.50 3.07 -11.02
C HIS A 79 11.33 4.01 -11.32
N LYS A 80 10.11 3.68 -10.87
CA LYS A 80 8.89 4.49 -11.01
C LYS A 80 8.57 5.31 -9.76
N VAL A 81 9.20 5.02 -8.62
CA VAL A 81 8.99 5.79 -7.39
C VAL A 81 9.55 7.19 -7.56
N VAL A 82 8.74 8.19 -7.25
CA VAL A 82 9.17 9.59 -7.36
C VAL A 82 10.01 9.93 -6.12
N PRO A 83 11.27 10.38 -6.27
CA PRO A 83 12.09 10.77 -5.13
C PRO A 83 11.46 11.91 -4.32
N THR A 84 11.76 11.97 -3.03
CA THR A 84 11.39 13.13 -2.21
C THR A 84 11.94 14.42 -2.79
N PHE A 85 11.08 15.43 -2.94
CA PHE A 85 11.44 16.74 -3.46
C PHE A 85 11.27 17.81 -2.37
N ASN A 86 12.33 18.57 -2.10
CA ASN A 86 12.26 19.69 -1.17
C ASN A 86 11.69 20.91 -1.89
N VAL A 87 10.43 21.23 -1.61
CA VAL A 87 9.71 22.36 -2.22
C VAL A 87 10.34 23.71 -1.85
N GLY A 88 10.95 23.84 -0.66
CA GLY A 88 11.60 25.07 -0.21
C GLY A 88 12.73 25.49 -1.14
N ASN A 89 13.60 24.55 -1.51
CA ASN A 89 14.72 24.79 -2.43
C ASN A 89 14.27 25.18 -3.84
N ALA A 90 13.04 24.82 -4.25
CA ALA A 90 12.52 25.15 -5.57
C ALA A 90 11.87 26.54 -5.64
N LEU A 91 11.30 27.02 -4.52
CA LEU A 91 10.76 28.38 -4.42
C LEU A 91 11.87 29.44 -4.31
N GLU A 92 13.05 29.04 -3.82
CA GLU A 92 14.25 29.89 -3.72
C GLU A 92 15.11 29.88 -5.01
N SER A 93 14.78 29.04 -5.98
CA SER A 93 15.51 28.88 -7.24
C SER A 93 14.93 29.80 -8.32
N ASP A 94 15.77 30.63 -8.93
CA ASP A 94 15.40 31.48 -10.08
C ASP A 94 15.04 30.66 -11.35
N ASP A 95 15.33 29.35 -11.36
CA ASP A 95 14.88 28.42 -12.39
C ASP A 95 13.42 27.99 -12.14
N VAL A 96 12.52 28.85 -12.59
CA VAL A 96 11.06 28.69 -12.48
C VAL A 96 10.53 27.48 -13.25
N CYS A 97 11.31 26.85 -14.14
CA CYS A 97 10.75 26.14 -15.29
C CYS A 97 11.10 24.67 -15.47
N HIS A 98 11.85 23.98 -14.59
CA HIS A 98 12.11 22.56 -14.90
C HIS A 98 11.93 21.51 -13.83
N ASN A 99 12.51 21.65 -12.64
CA ASN A 99 12.56 20.50 -11.74
C ASN A 99 11.29 20.32 -10.90
N TYR A 100 10.69 21.42 -10.45
CA TYR A 100 9.45 21.36 -9.66
C TYR A 100 8.24 20.90 -10.49
N PHE A 101 8.00 21.51 -11.66
CA PHE A 101 6.89 21.11 -12.52
C PHE A 101 7.02 19.68 -13.05
N LYS A 102 8.24 19.22 -13.40
CA LYS A 102 8.50 17.81 -13.73
C LYS A 102 8.20 16.88 -12.56
N TYR A 103 8.57 17.28 -11.34
CA TYR A 103 8.25 16.51 -10.14
C TYR A 103 6.74 16.43 -9.90
N LEU A 104 6.01 17.54 -10.05
CA LEU A 104 4.55 17.57 -9.92
C LEU A 104 3.86 16.67 -10.95
N ASP A 105 4.19 16.80 -12.23
CA ASP A 105 3.63 15.96 -13.31
C ASP A 105 3.89 14.46 -13.07
N ARG A 106 5.09 14.10 -12.62
CA ARG A 106 5.41 12.71 -12.26
C ARG A 106 4.63 12.23 -11.04
N SER A 107 4.50 13.07 -10.02
CA SER A 107 3.75 12.75 -8.80
C SER A 107 2.26 12.58 -9.09
N GLU A 108 1.68 13.41 -9.97
CA GLU A 108 0.31 13.27 -10.43
C GLU A 108 0.09 11.93 -11.14
N LYS A 109 0.96 11.58 -12.10
CA LYS A 109 0.89 10.29 -12.81
C LYS A 109 0.98 9.10 -11.87
N VAL A 110 1.90 9.14 -10.91
CA VAL A 110 2.07 8.09 -9.91
C VAL A 110 0.85 8.01 -8.98
N SER A 111 0.33 9.15 -8.52
CA SER A 111 -0.87 9.21 -7.70
C SER A 111 -2.08 8.62 -8.41
N ASN A 112 -2.29 8.98 -9.67
CA ASN A 112 -3.39 8.44 -10.49
C ASN A 112 -3.25 6.93 -10.67
N HIS A 113 -2.04 6.45 -10.97
CA HIS A 113 -1.79 5.01 -11.06
C HIS A 113 -2.09 4.28 -9.74
N ILE A 114 -1.68 4.84 -8.60
CA ILE A 114 -1.96 4.26 -7.28
C ILE A 114 -3.48 4.24 -7.01
N LEU A 115 -4.22 5.28 -7.40
CA LEU A 115 -5.67 5.31 -7.27
C LEU A 115 -6.35 4.22 -8.11
N GLU A 116 -5.93 4.06 -9.37
CA GLU A 116 -6.42 2.99 -10.24
C GLU A 116 -6.15 1.60 -9.64
N GLN A 117 -4.92 1.35 -9.18
CA GLN A 117 -4.57 0.08 -8.53
C GLN A 117 -5.33 -0.12 -7.22
N THR A 118 -5.58 0.95 -6.46
CA THR A 118 -6.38 0.88 -5.25
C THR A 118 -7.81 0.46 -5.57
N SER A 119 -8.42 1.00 -6.64
CA SER A 119 -9.75 0.59 -7.09
C SER A 119 -9.81 -0.90 -7.43
N VAL A 120 -8.81 -1.41 -8.15
CA VAL A 120 -8.72 -2.85 -8.46
C VAL A 120 -8.63 -3.70 -7.19
N LEU A 121 -7.85 -3.26 -6.20
CA LEU A 121 -7.72 -3.97 -4.92
C LEU A 121 -8.99 -3.87 -4.06
N VAL A 122 -9.76 -2.79 -4.15
CA VAL A 122 -11.08 -2.67 -3.51
C VAL A 122 -12.02 -3.73 -4.11
N ASP A 123 -12.11 -3.80 -5.44
CA ASP A 123 -12.96 -4.80 -6.10
C ASP A 123 -12.53 -6.24 -5.77
N GLU A 124 -11.22 -6.51 -5.72
CA GLU A 124 -10.67 -7.81 -5.33
C GLU A 124 -11.04 -8.17 -3.87
N LEU A 125 -10.88 -7.22 -2.95
CA LEU A 125 -11.14 -7.41 -1.53
C LEU A 125 -12.64 -7.55 -1.23
N ASP A 126 -13.48 -6.74 -1.87
CA ASP A 126 -14.93 -6.79 -1.72
C ASP A 126 -15.47 -8.14 -2.19
N LYS A 127 -15.02 -8.60 -3.37
CA LYS A 127 -15.36 -9.93 -3.87
C LYS A 127 -14.92 -11.02 -2.90
N PHE A 128 -13.69 -10.93 -2.39
CA PHE A 128 -13.18 -11.89 -1.41
C PHE A 128 -14.05 -11.94 -0.14
N CYS A 129 -14.41 -10.79 0.42
CA CYS A 129 -15.27 -10.73 1.61
C CYS A 129 -16.67 -11.30 1.33
N GLN A 130 -17.27 -10.97 0.18
CA GLN A 130 -18.58 -11.50 -0.23
C GLN A 130 -18.58 -13.02 -0.38
N ASP A 131 -17.57 -13.57 -1.08
CA ASP A 131 -17.44 -15.00 -1.33
C ASP A 131 -17.25 -15.81 -0.03
N ASN A 132 -16.81 -15.16 1.05
CA ASN A 132 -16.53 -15.78 2.34
C ASN A 132 -17.45 -15.32 3.49
N GLY A 133 -18.45 -14.47 3.22
CA GLY A 133 -19.41 -14.00 4.23
C GLY A 133 -18.81 -13.15 5.36
N LEU A 134 -17.79 -12.34 5.07
CA LEU A 134 -17.04 -11.54 6.05
C LEU A 134 -17.58 -10.11 6.25
#